data_AF-A0A966UZA0-F1
#
_entry.id   AF-A0A966UZA0-F1
#
_cell.length_a   1.000
_cell.length_b   1.000
_cell.length_c   1.000
_cell.angle_alpha   90.00
_cell.angle_beta   90.00
_cell.angle_gamma   90.00
#
_symmetry.space_group_name_H-M   'P 1'
#
loop_
_entity.id
_entity.type
_entity.pdbx_description
1 polymer ?
#
loop_
_entity_poly.entity_id
_entity_poly.type
_entity_poly.pdbx_seq_one_letter_code
_entity_poly.pdbx_strand_id
1 'polypeptide(L)'
;MAPLGSDLTAISTSLRFLNSDQPLRSVALTSSMPAEGKSLVNVLLAKTISEMGQRVLLVDADLRKPQMHHRLGLNNISGLSNLITEDDLHWRQVIQPVKGYDGWSVITAGRRPPDPTRLLSSTRMHELVSDLASCGDFDLVIYDTPPVLGLADAALVAQHLDGLMLLVSLDRVDRSMPKEAAARIRSSGASLLGVVTNAVKTEASRSTGAYGYGIGKYGYGNNGYGYGYGYGYGAYDPRSTYAYYQDDAAPTAPAQDAEAEATNQPFRQQIGNRIRQRVTTASSKLMRWIDG
;
A
#
# COMPACT_ATOMS: atom_id res chain seq x y z
N MET A 1 16.54 17.69 3.74
CA MET A 1 15.86 16.44 3.32
C MET A 1 16.16 15.42 4.39
N ALA A 2 15.17 14.90 5.10
CA ALA A 2 15.41 13.86 6.10
C ALA A 2 15.81 12.57 5.35
N PRO A 3 16.76 11.77 5.83
CA PRO A 3 17.12 10.51 5.17
C PRO A 3 15.90 9.59 5.12
N LEU A 4 15.74 8.80 4.04
CA LEU A 4 14.58 7.92 3.83
C LEU A 4 14.27 7.02 5.05
N GLY A 5 15.31 6.60 5.78
CA GLY A 5 15.16 5.84 7.03
C GLY A 5 14.48 6.60 8.16
N SER A 6 14.70 7.91 8.30
CA SER A 6 14.01 8.72 9.34
C SER A 6 12.54 8.92 9.04
N ASP A 7 12.14 8.98 7.77
CA ASP A 7 10.73 9.11 7.37
C ASP A 7 9.95 7.81 7.66
N LEU A 8 10.55 6.66 7.37
CA LEU A 8 9.96 5.35 7.71
C LEU A 8 9.90 5.12 9.23
N THR A 9 10.91 5.59 9.97
CA THR A 9 10.89 5.58 11.43
C THR A 9 9.76 6.45 11.98
N ALA A 10 9.47 7.59 11.34
CA ALA A 10 8.33 8.43 11.71
C ALA A 10 6.99 7.73 11.43
N ILE A 11 6.87 6.99 10.32
CA ILE A 11 5.68 6.18 10.01
C ILE A 11 5.51 5.07 11.06
N SER A 12 6.55 4.27 11.36
CA SER A 12 6.47 3.19 12.34
C SER A 12 6.12 3.72 13.74
N THR A 13 6.71 4.85 14.13
CA THR A 13 6.39 5.54 15.39
C THR A 13 4.95 6.02 15.41
N SER A 14 4.47 6.62 14.32
CA SER A 14 3.08 7.08 14.21
C SER A 14 2.11 5.90 14.35
N LEU A 15 2.34 4.79 13.66
CA LEU A 15 1.53 3.57 13.77
C LEU A 15 1.45 3.06 15.22
N ARG A 16 2.57 3.05 15.95
CA ARG A 16 2.58 2.67 17.37
C ARG A 16 1.76 3.59 18.27
N PHE A 17 1.69 4.89 17.93
CA PHE A 17 0.97 5.88 18.73
C PHE A 17 -0.46 6.17 18.26
N LEU A 18 -0.91 5.58 17.14
CA LEU A 18 -2.29 5.75 16.65
C LEU A 18 -3.32 5.21 17.64
N ASN A 19 -2.97 4.14 18.37
CA ASN A 19 -3.82 3.56 19.41
C ASN A 19 -2.96 3.23 20.64
N SER A 20 -3.03 4.09 21.66
CA SER A 20 -2.24 3.97 22.89
C SER A 20 -2.70 2.85 23.80
N ASP A 21 -3.98 2.47 23.70
CA ASP A 21 -4.62 1.54 24.63
C ASP A 21 -4.57 0.11 24.07
N GLN A 22 -4.61 -0.04 22.74
CA GLN A 22 -4.40 -1.30 22.04
C GLN A 22 -3.46 -1.09 20.84
N PRO A 23 -2.21 -1.61 20.89
CA PRO A 23 -1.29 -1.46 19.78
C PRO A 23 -1.84 -2.15 18.52
N LEU A 24 -1.71 -1.50 17.37
CA LEU A 24 -2.06 -2.10 16.08
C LEU A 24 -1.23 -3.37 15.86
N ARG A 25 -1.90 -4.47 15.51
CA ARG A 25 -1.32 -5.80 15.24
C ARG A 25 -1.31 -6.12 13.76
N SER A 26 -2.20 -5.52 12.99
CA SER A 26 -2.42 -5.85 11.58
C SER A 26 -2.82 -4.61 10.78
N VAL A 27 -2.05 -4.29 9.73
CA VAL A 27 -2.31 -3.12 8.88
C VAL A 27 -2.11 -3.44 7.41
N ALA A 28 -2.92 -2.84 6.54
CA ALA A 28 -2.71 -2.88 5.09
C ALA A 28 -2.14 -1.54 4.59
N LEU A 29 -1.33 -1.62 3.54
CA LEU A 29 -1.00 -0.46 2.72
C LEU A 29 -1.55 -0.71 1.31
N THR A 30 -2.34 0.23 0.81
CA THR A 30 -2.82 0.27 -0.58
C THR A 30 -2.35 1.56 -1.26
N SER A 31 -2.63 1.73 -2.54
CA SER A 31 -2.41 2.96 -3.29
C SER A 31 -3.66 3.28 -4.12
N SER A 32 -3.74 4.49 -4.65
CA SER A 32 -4.84 4.86 -5.56
C SER A 32 -4.71 4.15 -6.90
N MET A 33 -3.49 4.11 -7.44
CA MET A 33 -3.13 3.58 -8.75
C MET A 33 -1.93 2.64 -8.68
N PRO A 34 -1.70 1.81 -9.72
CA PRO A 34 -0.47 1.04 -9.84
C PRO A 34 0.79 1.93 -9.87
N ALA A 35 1.92 1.36 -9.45
CA ALA A 35 3.25 1.97 -9.55
C ALA A 35 3.47 3.27 -8.75
N GLU A 36 2.76 3.46 -7.64
CA GLU A 36 2.99 4.57 -6.69
C GLU A 36 4.10 4.30 -5.64
N GLY A 37 4.65 3.08 -5.62
CA GLY A 37 5.76 2.70 -4.72
C GLY A 37 5.34 1.95 -3.45
N LYS A 38 4.06 1.64 -3.30
CA LYS A 38 3.47 0.87 -2.17
C LYS A 38 4.30 -0.35 -1.73
N SER A 39 4.58 -1.28 -2.65
CA SER A 39 5.34 -2.50 -2.33
C SER A 39 6.78 -2.21 -1.85
N LEU A 40 7.42 -1.15 -2.36
CA LEU A 40 8.73 -0.72 -1.86
C LEU A 40 8.62 -0.13 -0.45
N VAL A 41 7.62 0.72 -0.21
CA VAL A 41 7.39 1.31 1.11
C VAL A 41 7.08 0.23 2.14
N ASN A 42 6.28 -0.78 1.80
CA ASN A 42 6.03 -1.92 2.69
C ASN A 42 7.31 -2.69 3.05
N VAL A 43 8.18 -2.97 2.08
CA VAL A 43 9.47 -3.62 2.31
C VAL A 43 10.36 -2.78 3.23
N LEU A 44 10.48 -1.49 2.95
CA LEU A 44 11.35 -0.62 3.75
C LEU A 44 10.78 -0.35 5.15
N LEU A 45 9.45 -0.30 5.29
CA LEU A 45 8.78 -0.18 6.57
C LEU A 45 9.02 -1.43 7.43
N ALA A 46 8.83 -2.63 6.86
CA ALA A 46 9.12 -3.88 7.54
C ALA A 46 10.58 -3.97 7.97
N LYS A 47 11.53 -3.66 7.08
CA LYS A 47 12.96 -3.55 7.42
C LYS A 47 13.21 -2.61 8.60
N THR A 48 12.61 -1.42 8.58
CA THR A 48 12.80 -0.43 9.64
C THR A 48 12.26 -0.95 10.98
N ILE A 49 11.09 -1.59 10.97
CA ILE A 49 10.49 -2.19 12.17
C ILE A 49 11.36 -3.31 12.73
N SER A 50 11.91 -4.17 11.88
CA SER A 50 12.81 -5.25 12.32
C SER A 50 14.12 -4.71 12.89
N GLU A 51 14.71 -3.69 12.27
CA GLU A 51 15.92 -3.02 12.80
C GLU A 51 15.67 -2.30 14.14
N MET A 52 14.41 -1.95 14.44
CA MET A 52 13.99 -1.45 15.76
C MET A 52 13.75 -2.58 16.78
N GLY A 53 14.09 -3.82 16.45
CA GLY A 53 13.99 -4.99 17.33
C GLY A 53 12.59 -5.59 17.43
N GLN A 54 11.65 -5.20 16.56
CA GLN A 54 10.30 -5.77 16.54
C GLN A 54 10.17 -6.93 15.56
N ARG A 55 9.32 -7.88 15.91
CA ARG A 55 8.96 -9.00 15.04
C ARG A 55 7.88 -8.56 14.08
N VAL A 56 8.19 -8.54 12.78
CA VAL A 56 7.30 -8.09 11.72
C VAL A 56 7.09 -9.18 10.69
N LEU A 57 5.84 -9.38 10.31
CA LEU A 57 5.44 -10.23 9.21
C LEU A 57 4.94 -9.38 8.05
N LEU A 58 5.53 -9.55 6.86
CA LEU A 58 5.04 -8.95 5.62
C LEU A 58 4.29 -10.01 4.79
N VAL A 59 3.02 -9.77 4.50
CA VAL A 59 2.15 -10.65 3.71
C VAL A 59 1.90 -10.03 2.34
N ASP A 60 2.24 -10.74 1.27
CA ASP A 60 1.93 -10.33 -0.12
C ASP A 60 0.48 -10.70 -0.46
N ALA A 61 -0.45 -9.78 -0.22
CA ALA A 61 -1.87 -9.91 -0.54
C ALA A 61 -2.23 -9.36 -1.93
N ASP A 62 -1.25 -8.93 -2.73
CA ASP A 62 -1.45 -8.61 -4.15
C ASP A 62 -1.30 -9.89 -5.00
N LEU A 63 -2.33 -10.74 -4.93
CA LEU A 63 -2.39 -12.00 -5.66
C LEU A 63 -2.50 -11.81 -7.19
N ARG A 64 -2.72 -10.57 -7.66
CA ARG A 64 -2.82 -10.23 -9.09
C ARG A 64 -1.46 -9.99 -9.70
N LYS A 65 -0.61 -9.22 -9.01
CA LYS A 65 0.74 -8.85 -9.46
C LYS A 65 1.75 -8.96 -8.31
N PRO A 66 1.98 -10.17 -7.75
CA PRO A 66 2.81 -10.33 -6.56
C PRO A 66 4.26 -9.90 -6.82
N GLN A 67 4.85 -9.17 -5.87
CA GLN A 67 6.19 -8.57 -6.03
C GLN A 67 7.16 -8.93 -4.90
N MET A 68 6.68 -9.38 -3.73
CA MET A 68 7.53 -9.51 -2.54
C MET A 68 8.64 -10.53 -2.73
N HIS A 69 8.32 -11.66 -3.35
CA HIS A 69 9.28 -12.73 -3.60
C HIS A 69 10.44 -12.27 -4.50
N HIS A 70 10.17 -11.49 -5.55
CA HIS A 70 11.22 -10.92 -6.40
C HIS A 70 12.07 -9.87 -5.68
N ARG A 71 11.44 -9.00 -4.88
CA ARG A 71 12.14 -7.92 -4.16
C ARG A 71 13.07 -8.44 -3.07
N LEU A 72 12.73 -9.58 -2.46
CA LEU A 72 13.42 -10.14 -1.31
C LEU A 72 14.23 -11.40 -1.64
N GLY A 73 14.20 -11.87 -2.89
CA GLY A 73 14.92 -13.08 -3.30
C GLY A 73 14.36 -14.36 -2.66
N LEU A 74 13.04 -14.42 -2.47
CA LEU A 74 12.33 -15.53 -1.82
C LEU A 74 11.69 -16.46 -2.86
N ASN A 75 11.36 -17.69 -2.44
CA ASN A 75 10.57 -18.58 -3.29
C ASN A 75 9.08 -18.22 -3.20
N ASN A 76 8.33 -18.46 -4.27
CA ASN A 76 6.88 -18.20 -4.31
C ASN A 76 6.08 -19.49 -4.63
N ILE A 77 6.62 -20.64 -4.23
CA ILE A 77 6.03 -21.96 -4.56
C ILE A 77 4.78 -22.21 -3.72
N SER A 78 4.82 -21.79 -2.45
CA SER A 78 3.73 -21.86 -1.50
C SER A 78 3.64 -20.54 -0.72
N GLY A 79 2.43 -20.01 -0.54
CA GLY A 79 2.20 -18.70 0.06
C GLY A 79 0.74 -18.47 0.44
N LEU A 80 0.32 -17.20 0.45
CA LEU A 80 -1.01 -16.79 0.90
C LEU A 80 -2.15 -17.51 0.18
N SER A 81 -2.09 -17.62 -1.15
CA SER A 81 -3.13 -18.31 -1.90
C SER A 81 -3.24 -19.78 -1.51
N ASN A 82 -2.09 -20.46 -1.35
CA ASN A 82 -2.02 -21.85 -0.93
C ASN A 82 -2.62 -22.05 0.46
N LEU A 83 -2.29 -21.17 1.43
CA LEU A 83 -2.84 -21.25 2.79
C LEU A 83 -4.37 -21.22 2.83
N ILE A 84 -4.95 -20.45 1.93
CA ILE A 84 -6.40 -20.25 1.89
C ILE A 84 -7.10 -21.39 1.13
N THR A 85 -6.40 -22.06 0.20
CA THR A 85 -6.97 -23.15 -0.61
C THR A 85 -6.64 -24.56 -0.13
N GLU A 86 -5.59 -24.74 0.66
CA GLU A 86 -5.11 -26.03 1.13
C GLU A 86 -5.41 -26.18 2.63
N ASP A 87 -6.33 -27.08 2.97
CA ASP A 87 -6.85 -27.22 4.34
C ASP A 87 -5.78 -27.65 5.37
N ASP A 88 -4.85 -28.50 4.94
CA ASP A 88 -3.80 -29.07 5.80
C ASP A 88 -2.55 -28.18 5.92
N LEU A 89 -2.48 -27.08 5.17
CA LEU A 89 -1.31 -26.21 5.13
C LEU A 89 -1.38 -25.17 6.25
N HIS A 90 -0.47 -25.26 7.22
CA HIS A 90 -0.38 -24.33 8.33
C HIS A 90 0.52 -23.14 7.99
N TRP A 91 0.14 -21.92 8.37
CA TRP A 91 0.85 -20.67 8.02
C TRP A 91 2.34 -20.66 8.43
N ARG A 92 2.70 -21.28 9.56
CA ARG A 92 4.10 -21.47 9.98
C ARG A 92 4.97 -22.21 8.96
N GLN A 93 4.39 -23.04 8.10
CA GLN A 93 5.12 -23.81 7.08
C GLN A 93 5.48 -22.99 5.84
N VAL A 94 4.79 -21.87 5.60
CA VAL A 94 5.04 -21.02 4.42
C VAL A 94 5.75 -19.71 4.77
N ILE A 95 5.97 -19.43 6.05
CA ILE A 95 6.76 -18.29 6.49
C ILE A 95 8.20 -18.47 6.04
N GLN A 96 8.73 -17.41 5.43
CA GLN A 96 10.13 -17.32 5.03
C GLN A 96 10.81 -16.18 5.80
N PRO A 97 11.84 -16.46 6.61
CA PRO A 97 12.64 -15.41 7.24
C PRO A 97 13.46 -14.65 6.20
N VAL A 98 13.63 -13.35 6.39
CA VAL A 98 14.48 -12.52 5.52
C VAL A 98 15.93 -12.60 6.02
N LYS A 99 16.82 -13.09 5.15
CA LYS A 99 18.25 -13.25 5.51
C LYS A 99 18.88 -11.91 5.90
N GLY A 100 19.58 -11.90 7.03
CA GLY A 100 20.29 -10.72 7.54
C GLY A 100 19.43 -9.75 8.36
N TYR A 101 18.16 -10.07 8.62
CA TYR A 101 17.27 -9.26 9.45
C TYR A 101 16.53 -10.12 10.47
N ASP A 102 16.95 -10.03 11.74
CA ASP A 102 16.26 -10.71 12.82
C ASP A 102 14.85 -10.15 13.01
N GLY A 103 13.89 -11.03 13.28
CA GLY A 103 12.50 -10.66 13.49
C GLY A 103 11.74 -10.26 12.22
N TRP A 104 12.33 -10.32 11.01
CA TRP A 104 11.60 -10.07 9.77
C TRP A 104 11.25 -11.36 9.03
N SER A 105 9.95 -11.60 8.88
CA SER A 105 9.39 -12.74 8.15
C SER A 105 8.45 -12.31 7.04
N VAL A 106 8.25 -13.19 6.05
CA VAL A 106 7.41 -12.93 4.88
C VAL A 106 6.52 -14.14 4.58
N ILE A 107 5.26 -13.89 4.24
CA ILE A 107 4.40 -14.81 3.50
C ILE A 107 4.26 -14.24 2.09
N THR A 108 4.80 -14.95 1.09
CA THR A 108 4.66 -14.56 -0.32
C THR A 108 3.25 -14.88 -0.83
N ALA A 109 2.88 -14.39 -2.01
CA ALA A 109 1.51 -14.56 -2.52
C ALA A 109 1.14 -16.02 -2.83
N GLY A 110 2.13 -16.85 -3.18
CA GLY A 110 1.93 -18.22 -3.63
C GLY A 110 1.50 -18.32 -5.08
N ARG A 111 0.85 -19.43 -5.44
CA ARG A 111 0.34 -19.68 -6.79
C ARG A 111 -0.79 -18.71 -7.14
N ARG A 112 -0.78 -18.14 -8.33
CA ARG A 112 -1.84 -17.22 -8.76
C ARG A 112 -3.20 -17.96 -8.80
N PRO A 113 -4.19 -17.54 -8.00
CA PRO A 113 -5.50 -18.17 -8.02
C PRO A 113 -6.30 -17.73 -9.25
N PRO A 114 -7.34 -18.50 -9.65
CA PRO A 114 -8.23 -18.10 -10.73
C PRO A 114 -9.05 -16.84 -10.38
N ASP A 115 -9.46 -16.71 -9.12
CA ASP A 115 -10.20 -15.55 -8.61
C ASP A 115 -9.57 -15.04 -7.30
N PRO A 116 -8.68 -14.03 -7.37
CA PRO A 116 -8.09 -13.37 -6.21
C PRO A 116 -9.12 -12.77 -5.25
N THR A 117 -10.17 -12.13 -5.75
CA THR A 117 -11.11 -11.36 -4.94
C THR A 117 -11.90 -12.31 -4.04
N ARG A 118 -12.45 -13.38 -4.61
CA ARG A 118 -13.20 -14.39 -3.85
C ARG A 118 -12.35 -15.08 -2.79
N LEU A 119 -11.08 -15.32 -3.10
CA LEU A 119 -10.15 -15.96 -2.18
C LEU A 119 -9.83 -15.04 -0.99
N LEU A 120 -9.62 -13.74 -1.23
CA LEU A 120 -9.36 -12.76 -0.19
C LEU A 120 -10.59 -12.44 0.68
N SER A 121 -11.81 -12.63 0.18
CA SER A 121 -13.06 -12.48 0.95
C SER A 121 -13.50 -13.75 1.67
N SER A 122 -12.69 -14.82 1.66
CA SER A 122 -13.07 -16.10 2.23
C SER A 122 -12.97 -16.11 3.75
N THR A 123 -13.78 -16.93 4.42
CA THR A 123 -13.69 -17.15 5.88
C THR A 123 -12.28 -17.54 6.30
N ARG A 124 -11.60 -18.37 5.50
CA ARG A 124 -10.25 -18.83 5.81
C ARG A 124 -9.19 -17.71 5.76
N MET A 125 -9.37 -16.70 4.91
CA MET A 125 -8.55 -15.49 4.98
C MET A 125 -8.76 -14.75 6.31
N HIS A 126 -10.00 -14.65 6.78
CA HIS A 126 -10.32 -13.96 8.03
C HIS A 126 -9.77 -14.71 9.25
N GLU A 127 -9.88 -16.04 9.25
CA GLU A 127 -9.26 -16.90 10.27
C GLU A 127 -7.74 -16.73 10.28
N LEU A 128 -7.10 -16.74 9.11
CA LEU A 128 -5.66 -16.51 9.00
C LEU A 128 -5.24 -15.15 9.58
N VAL A 129 -5.97 -14.09 9.27
CA VAL A 129 -5.70 -12.74 9.82
C VAL A 129 -5.79 -12.75 11.34
N SER A 130 -6.83 -13.37 11.90
CA SER A 130 -7.04 -13.51 13.35
C SER A 130 -5.91 -14.32 14.01
N ASP A 131 -5.52 -15.44 13.40
CA ASP A 131 -4.44 -16.29 13.89
C ASP A 131 -3.10 -15.54 13.92
N LEU A 132 -2.76 -14.84 12.82
CA LEU A 132 -1.52 -14.08 12.73
C LEU A 132 -1.49 -12.91 13.75
N ALA A 133 -2.61 -12.23 13.99
CA ALA A 133 -2.70 -11.14 14.95
C ALA A 133 -2.57 -11.62 16.41
N SER A 134 -3.13 -12.79 16.72
CA SER A 134 -3.26 -13.33 18.08
C SER A 134 -2.18 -14.35 18.48
N CYS A 135 -1.41 -14.90 17.53
CA CYS A 135 -0.42 -15.96 17.79
C CYS A 135 0.72 -15.56 18.75
N GLY A 136 0.98 -14.27 18.93
CA GLY A 136 2.07 -13.77 19.77
C GLY A 136 3.46 -13.82 19.13
N ASP A 137 3.59 -14.37 17.91
CA ASP A 137 4.86 -14.50 17.18
C ASP A 137 5.29 -13.18 16.51
N PHE A 138 4.34 -12.29 16.24
CA PHE A 138 4.58 -11.00 15.60
C PHE A 138 4.09 -9.84 16.47
N ASP A 139 4.81 -8.73 16.37
CA ASP A 139 4.43 -7.45 16.97
C ASP A 139 3.53 -6.65 16.01
N LEU A 140 3.78 -6.78 14.69
CA LEU A 140 2.98 -6.18 13.63
C LEU A 140 2.98 -7.05 12.35
N VAL A 141 1.81 -7.19 11.72
CA VAL A 141 1.63 -7.82 10.42
C VAL A 141 1.25 -6.75 9.39
N ILE A 142 2.00 -6.66 8.30
CA ILE A 142 1.78 -5.71 7.21
C ILE A 142 1.30 -6.46 5.97
N TYR A 143 0.19 -6.02 5.39
CA TYR A 143 -0.38 -6.60 4.17
C TYR A 143 -0.12 -5.68 2.97
N ASP A 144 0.62 -6.18 1.96
CA ASP A 144 0.77 -5.52 0.67
C ASP A 144 -0.44 -5.83 -0.20
N THR A 145 -1.29 -4.85 -0.49
CA THR A 145 -2.58 -5.05 -1.20
C THR A 145 -2.56 -4.39 -2.57
N PRO A 146 -3.36 -4.78 -3.57
CA PRO A 146 -3.39 -4.08 -4.86
C PRO A 146 -3.97 -2.65 -4.70
N PRO A 147 -3.85 -1.79 -5.73
CA PRO A 147 -4.46 -0.45 -5.70
C PRO A 147 -5.99 -0.51 -5.53
N VAL A 148 -6.56 0.46 -4.82
CA VAL A 148 -7.99 0.44 -4.44
C VAL A 148 -8.94 0.98 -5.52
N LEU A 149 -8.44 1.76 -6.49
CA LEU A 149 -9.28 2.18 -7.61
C LEU A 149 -9.42 1.03 -8.60
N GLY A 150 -10.68 0.64 -8.86
CA GLY A 150 -11.04 -0.43 -9.79
C GLY A 150 -10.93 -1.85 -9.22
N LEU A 151 -10.53 -2.05 -7.96
CA LEU A 151 -10.41 -3.37 -7.33
C LEU A 151 -10.94 -3.34 -5.89
N ALA A 152 -11.68 -4.38 -5.49
CA ALA A 152 -12.22 -4.52 -4.13
C ALA A 152 -11.23 -5.16 -3.14
N ASP A 153 -10.20 -5.84 -3.65
CA ASP A 153 -9.29 -6.71 -2.89
C ASP A 153 -8.70 -6.05 -1.64
N ALA A 154 -8.18 -4.82 -1.75
CA ALA A 154 -7.57 -4.12 -0.63
C ALA A 154 -8.56 -3.78 0.49
N ALA A 155 -9.78 -3.40 0.11
CA ALA A 155 -10.85 -3.09 1.05
C ALA A 155 -11.35 -4.35 1.77
N LEU A 156 -11.52 -5.46 1.04
CA LEU A 156 -11.95 -6.75 1.60
C LEU A 156 -10.97 -7.27 2.65
N VAL A 157 -9.66 -7.23 2.34
CA VAL A 157 -8.63 -7.62 3.32
C VAL A 157 -8.68 -6.70 4.54
N ALA A 158 -8.81 -5.39 4.32
CA ALA A 158 -8.77 -4.39 5.38
C ALA A 158 -9.97 -4.40 6.35
N GLN A 159 -11.10 -5.03 5.99
CA GLN A 159 -12.25 -5.17 6.90
C GLN A 159 -11.92 -5.98 8.17
N HIS A 160 -10.89 -6.82 8.11
CA HIS A 160 -10.47 -7.69 9.21
C HIS A 160 -9.15 -7.27 9.86
N LEU A 161 -8.58 -6.13 9.42
CA LEU A 161 -7.36 -5.56 9.98
C LEU A 161 -7.69 -4.41 10.94
N ASP A 162 -6.72 -4.02 11.76
CA ASP A 162 -6.87 -2.84 12.62
C ASP A 162 -6.95 -1.55 11.80
N GLY A 163 -6.43 -1.57 10.58
CA GLY A 163 -6.78 -0.59 9.57
C GLY A 163 -5.90 -0.62 8.32
N LEU A 164 -6.13 0.38 7.48
CA LEU A 164 -5.51 0.54 6.17
C LEU A 164 -4.92 1.94 6.03
N MET A 165 -3.75 2.01 5.41
CA MET A 165 -3.09 3.25 5.00
C MET A 165 -3.19 3.41 3.48
N LEU A 166 -3.42 4.64 3.02
CA LEU A 166 -3.40 5.00 1.61
C LEU A 166 -2.06 5.63 1.24
N LEU A 167 -1.31 5.01 0.33
CA LEU A 167 -0.11 5.59 -0.24
C LEU A 167 -0.42 6.41 -1.50
N VAL A 168 0.11 7.62 -1.58
CA VAL A 168 -0.11 8.56 -2.70
C VAL A 168 1.24 9.07 -3.23
N SER A 169 1.50 8.87 -4.53
CA SER A 169 2.69 9.40 -5.21
C SER A 169 2.40 10.79 -5.77
N LEU A 170 2.96 11.83 -5.16
CA LEU A 170 2.65 13.23 -5.50
C LEU A 170 3.04 13.64 -6.93
N ASP A 171 3.91 12.87 -7.59
CA ASP A 171 4.41 13.08 -8.94
C ASP A 171 3.69 12.24 -10.01
N ARG A 172 2.81 11.30 -9.61
CA ARG A 172 2.19 10.34 -10.54
C ARG A 172 0.68 10.36 -10.60
N VAL A 173 -0.01 10.92 -9.61
CA VAL A 173 -1.48 10.90 -9.57
C VAL A 173 -2.07 12.29 -9.42
N ASP A 174 -3.16 12.51 -10.17
CA ASP A 174 -3.99 13.70 -10.03
C ASP A 174 -4.76 13.70 -8.71
N ARG A 175 -5.07 14.90 -8.20
CA ARG A 175 -5.71 15.08 -6.89
C ARG A 175 -7.05 14.35 -6.73
N SER A 176 -7.78 14.14 -7.83
CA SER A 176 -9.05 13.43 -7.82
C SER A 176 -8.90 11.96 -7.41
N MET A 177 -7.79 11.31 -7.79
CA MET A 177 -7.59 9.88 -7.58
C MET A 177 -7.44 9.52 -6.09
N PRO A 178 -6.62 10.22 -5.27
CA PRO A 178 -6.58 9.99 -3.83
C PRO A 178 -7.90 10.30 -3.11
N LYS A 179 -8.65 11.33 -3.55
CA LYS A 179 -9.96 11.66 -2.98
C LYS A 179 -10.95 10.52 -3.21
N GLU A 180 -11.02 10.01 -4.44
CA GLU A 180 -11.86 8.88 -4.79
C GLU A 180 -11.43 7.61 -4.05
N ALA A 181 -10.13 7.34 -3.97
CA ALA A 181 -9.60 6.19 -3.24
C ALA A 181 -10.00 6.22 -1.76
N ALA A 182 -9.84 7.37 -1.10
CA ALA A 182 -10.26 7.55 0.29
C ALA A 182 -11.77 7.36 0.48
N ALA A 183 -12.59 7.87 -0.46
CA ALA A 183 -14.04 7.67 -0.43
C ALA A 183 -14.41 6.19 -0.55
N ARG A 184 -13.80 5.45 -1.50
CA ARG A 184 -14.02 4.01 -1.69
C ARG A 184 -13.62 3.18 -0.47
N ILE A 185 -12.49 3.50 0.15
CA ILE A 185 -12.05 2.82 1.38
C ILE A 185 -13.09 3.03 2.48
N ARG A 186 -13.51 4.28 2.72
CA ARG A 186 -14.51 4.58 3.75
C ARG A 186 -15.86 3.91 3.49
N SER A 187 -16.32 3.87 2.23
CA SER A 187 -17.59 3.21 1.87
C SER A 187 -17.54 1.68 2.03
N SER A 188 -16.34 1.09 2.05
CA SER A 188 -16.19 -0.36 2.24
C SER A 188 -16.28 -0.83 3.70
N GLY A 189 -16.30 0.10 4.67
CA GLY A 189 -16.24 -0.20 6.09
C GLY A 189 -14.82 -0.40 6.65
N ALA A 190 -13.78 -0.36 5.81
CA ALA A 190 -12.40 -0.43 6.26
C ALA A 190 -11.96 0.85 7.02
N SER A 191 -11.20 0.67 8.11
CA SER A 191 -10.66 1.77 8.92
C SER A 191 -9.47 2.43 8.21
N LEU A 192 -9.66 3.62 7.63
CA LEU A 192 -8.57 4.42 7.04
C LEU A 192 -7.77 5.12 8.14
N LEU A 193 -6.58 4.58 8.46
CA LEU A 193 -5.68 5.09 9.48
C LEU A 193 -5.02 6.42 9.09
N GLY A 194 -4.79 6.62 7.79
CA GLY A 194 -4.17 7.84 7.29
C GLY A 194 -3.61 7.71 5.86
N VAL A 195 -2.95 8.77 5.42
CA VAL A 195 -2.34 8.88 4.09
C VAL A 195 -0.82 8.99 4.24
N VAL A 196 -0.09 8.16 3.50
CA VAL A 196 1.36 8.21 3.34
C VAL A 196 1.68 8.82 1.98
N THR A 197 2.43 9.91 1.95
CA THR A 197 2.83 10.52 0.68
C THR A 197 4.22 10.06 0.28
N ASN A 198 4.34 9.59 -0.96
CA ASN A 198 5.62 9.34 -1.61
C ASN A 198 5.89 10.49 -2.59
N ALA A 199 7.06 11.11 -2.48
CA ALA A 199 7.46 12.21 -3.34
C ALA A 199 8.88 11.96 -3.84
N VAL A 200 9.00 11.29 -4.98
CA VAL A 200 10.30 11.21 -5.67
C VAL A 200 10.52 12.54 -6.36
N LYS A 201 11.14 13.49 -5.66
CA LYS A 201 11.66 14.69 -6.31
C LYS A 201 12.88 14.30 -7.14
N THR A 202 12.77 14.30 -8.47
CA THR A 202 13.92 14.46 -9.34
C THR A 202 14.39 15.92 -9.26
N GLU A 203 15.22 16.23 -8.26
CA GLU A 203 15.93 17.51 -8.17
C GLU A 203 17.07 17.57 -9.21
N ALA A 204 16.69 17.57 -10.49
CA ALA A 204 17.58 17.92 -11.60
C ALA A 204 16.95 18.89 -12.60
N SER A 205 15.66 19.23 -12.49
CA SER A 205 15.00 20.05 -13.52
C SER A 205 14.70 21.51 -13.14
N ARG A 206 15.15 22.01 -11.99
CA ARG A 206 14.89 23.40 -11.59
C ARG A 206 16.06 24.01 -10.81
N SER A 207 17.15 24.36 -11.49
CA SER A 207 18.02 25.51 -11.17
C SER A 207 19.42 25.36 -11.80
N THR A 208 19.62 25.90 -13.00
CA THR A 208 20.77 26.77 -13.35
C THR A 208 20.54 27.37 -14.73
N GLY A 209 20.36 28.69 -14.77
CA GLY A 209 20.43 29.47 -16.00
C GLY A 209 21.88 29.81 -16.37
N ALA A 210 22.03 30.18 -17.64
CA ALA A 210 23.00 31.13 -18.19
C ALA A 210 24.50 30.75 -18.26
N TYR A 211 25.02 30.84 -19.50
CA TYR A 211 26.42 30.96 -19.94
C TYR A 211 27.37 29.75 -19.86
N GLY A 212 27.91 29.38 -21.03
CA GLY A 212 29.35 29.08 -21.15
C GLY A 212 29.76 27.80 -21.90
N TYR A 213 30.13 27.99 -23.17
CA TYR A 213 31.11 27.24 -23.97
C TYR A 213 30.91 25.75 -24.30
N GLY A 214 30.70 25.50 -25.60
CA GLY A 214 30.81 24.17 -26.20
C GLY A 214 32.24 23.76 -26.54
N ILE A 215 32.40 22.46 -26.79
CA ILE A 215 33.33 21.92 -27.78
C ILE A 215 32.54 20.86 -28.57
N GLY A 216 32.54 21.02 -29.89
CA GLY A 216 31.81 20.18 -30.81
C GLY A 216 32.61 19.07 -31.47
N LYS A 217 31.94 18.48 -32.46
CA LYS A 217 32.37 17.50 -33.47
C LYS A 217 32.48 16.05 -32.94
N TYR A 218 32.08 15.01 -33.67
CA TYR A 218 32.01 14.82 -35.12
C TYR A 218 30.81 13.95 -35.50
N GLY A 219 30.11 14.35 -36.57
CA GLY A 219 29.26 13.45 -37.34
C GLY A 219 30.08 12.67 -38.36
N TYR A 220 29.70 11.41 -38.57
CA TYR A 220 29.89 10.67 -39.80
C TYR A 220 28.60 9.92 -40.08
N GLY A 221 27.97 10.22 -41.22
CA GLY A 221 26.99 9.33 -41.82
C GLY A 221 27.69 8.23 -42.61
N ASN A 222 27.12 7.04 -42.66
CA ASN A 222 26.89 6.31 -43.90
C ASN A 222 25.98 5.10 -43.66
N ASN A 223 25.25 4.74 -44.71
CA ASN A 223 24.34 3.61 -44.81
C ASN A 223 24.90 2.28 -44.29
N GLY A 224 24.07 1.53 -43.56
CA GLY A 224 24.34 0.15 -43.20
C GLY A 224 23.07 -0.55 -42.72
N TYR A 225 22.54 -1.47 -43.54
CA TYR A 225 21.49 -2.41 -43.17
C TYR A 225 21.93 -3.23 -41.95
N GLY A 226 21.16 -3.15 -40.86
CA GLY A 226 21.41 -3.90 -39.63
C GLY A 226 20.10 -4.45 -39.07
N TYR A 227 19.94 -5.77 -39.14
CA TYR A 227 18.88 -6.51 -38.46
C TYR A 227 19.09 -6.39 -36.94
N GLY A 228 18.17 -5.69 -36.26
CA GLY A 228 18.17 -5.53 -34.81
C GLY A 228 16.84 -6.01 -34.24
N TYR A 229 16.88 -7.09 -33.46
CA TYR A 229 15.76 -7.58 -32.66
C TYR A 229 15.39 -6.53 -31.60
N GLY A 230 14.31 -5.79 -31.86
CA GLY A 230 13.74 -4.82 -30.91
C GLY A 230 12.64 -5.46 -30.06
N TYR A 231 12.93 -5.67 -28.77
CA TYR A 231 11.88 -5.87 -27.77
C TYR A 231 11.12 -4.54 -27.59
N GLY A 232 9.96 -4.45 -28.25
CA GLY A 232 9.03 -3.35 -28.08
C GLY A 232 8.30 -3.46 -26.75
N TYR A 233 8.52 -2.50 -25.85
CA TYR A 233 7.55 -2.19 -24.81
C TYR A 233 6.30 -1.64 -25.51
N GLY A 234 5.28 -2.49 -25.66
CA GLY A 234 3.95 -2.06 -26.08
C GLY A 234 3.43 -1.03 -25.09
N ALA A 235 3.06 0.14 -25.61
CA ALA A 235 2.37 1.17 -24.87
C ALA A 235 1.12 0.57 -24.22
N TYR A 236 1.11 0.54 -22.89
CA TYR A 236 -0.01 0.08 -22.10
C TYR A 236 -1.13 1.11 -22.24
N ASP A 237 -2.20 0.77 -22.95
CA ASP A 237 -3.45 1.53 -22.97
C ASP A 237 -4.35 1.04 -21.81
N PRO A 238 -4.48 1.80 -20.71
CA PRO A 238 -5.24 1.37 -19.55
C PRO A 238 -6.76 1.44 -19.75
N ARG A 239 -7.27 1.93 -20.90
CA ARG A 239 -8.72 1.99 -21.17
C ARG A 239 -9.27 0.72 -21.79
N SER A 240 -8.45 -0.04 -22.52
CA SER A 240 -8.94 -1.18 -23.32
C SER A 240 -9.24 -2.43 -22.48
N THR A 241 -8.57 -2.64 -21.35
CA THR A 241 -8.79 -3.83 -20.50
C THR A 241 -9.98 -3.71 -19.56
N TYR A 242 -10.56 -2.52 -19.37
CA TYR A 242 -11.66 -2.29 -18.43
C TYR A 242 -13.02 -2.07 -19.11
N ALA A 243 -13.07 -1.91 -20.43
CA ALA A 243 -14.30 -1.72 -21.19
C ALA A 243 -15.17 -2.99 -21.34
N TYR A 244 -14.70 -4.16 -20.92
CA TYR A 244 -15.40 -5.44 -21.11
C TYR A 244 -16.46 -5.79 -20.05
N TYR A 245 -16.71 -4.91 -19.06
CA TYR A 245 -17.58 -5.21 -17.92
C TYR A 245 -18.75 -4.24 -17.71
N GLN A 246 -19.03 -3.36 -18.67
CA GLN A 246 -20.19 -2.48 -18.61
C GLN A 246 -21.13 -2.80 -19.77
N ASP A 247 -21.98 -3.80 -19.58
CA ASP A 247 -23.37 -3.78 -20.04
C ASP A 247 -24.14 -4.93 -19.40
N ASP A 248 -25.01 -4.59 -18.44
CA ASP A 248 -26.38 -5.11 -18.32
C ASP A 248 -27.12 -4.29 -17.25
N ALA A 249 -28.15 -3.58 -17.69
CA ALA A 249 -28.86 -2.54 -16.93
C ALA A 249 -30.08 -3.06 -16.14
N ALA A 250 -30.17 -2.57 -14.89
CA ALA A 250 -31.26 -2.24 -13.93
C ALA A 250 -32.75 -2.66 -14.14
N PRO A 251 -33.60 -2.65 -13.07
CA PRO A 251 -34.28 -1.38 -12.69
C PRO A 251 -34.54 -1.08 -11.17
N THR A 252 -34.29 0.20 -10.78
CA THR A 252 -35.02 1.19 -9.90
C THR A 252 -36.01 0.75 -8.79
N ALA A 253 -36.31 1.42 -7.64
CA ALA A 253 -36.04 2.67 -6.85
C ALA A 253 -36.91 2.56 -5.53
N PRO A 254 -37.17 3.56 -4.62
CA PRO A 254 -36.51 4.80 -4.17
C PRO A 254 -36.33 4.92 -2.60
N ALA A 255 -35.94 6.12 -2.14
CA ALA A 255 -35.45 6.57 -0.81
C ALA A 255 -36.48 6.85 0.31
N GLN A 256 -36.00 7.11 1.55
CA GLN A 256 -36.47 8.15 2.51
C GLN A 256 -35.58 8.25 3.81
N ASP A 257 -35.05 9.47 4.08
CA ASP A 257 -35.13 10.35 5.29
C ASP A 257 -35.06 9.74 6.73
N ALA A 258 -34.53 10.32 7.83
CA ALA A 258 -33.96 11.63 8.23
C ALA A 258 -33.39 11.57 9.70
N GLU A 259 -32.58 12.58 10.07
CA GLU A 259 -32.40 13.29 11.37
C GLU A 259 -31.88 12.56 12.66
N ALA A 260 -30.71 12.97 13.21
CA ALA A 260 -30.44 13.98 14.28
C ALA A 260 -30.51 13.34 15.71
N GLU A 261 -29.75 13.68 16.77
CA GLU A 261 -29.07 14.89 17.21
C GLU A 261 -28.23 14.59 18.49
N ALA A 262 -27.21 15.43 18.79
CA ALA A 262 -26.77 15.92 20.13
C ALA A 262 -26.37 14.93 21.27
N THR A 263 -25.47 15.19 22.24
CA THR A 263 -24.51 16.25 22.61
C THR A 263 -23.81 15.74 23.89
N ASN A 264 -22.52 16.03 24.07
CA ASN A 264 -21.88 16.66 25.25
C ASN A 264 -20.54 16.07 25.73
N GLN A 265 -19.58 16.99 25.84
CA GLN A 265 -18.23 16.95 26.41
C GLN A 265 -18.29 17.05 27.96
N PRO A 266 -17.22 16.83 28.78
CA PRO A 266 -15.92 17.52 28.63
C PRO A 266 -14.61 16.87 29.14
N PHE A 267 -13.54 17.23 28.44
CA PHE A 267 -12.30 17.88 28.91
C PHE A 267 -11.53 17.30 30.11
N ARG A 268 -10.47 16.52 29.82
CA ARG A 268 -9.16 16.63 30.50
C ARG A 268 -8.02 16.57 29.48
N GLN A 269 -7.64 17.76 29.01
CA GLN A 269 -6.26 18.06 28.61
C GLN A 269 -5.37 17.82 29.85
N GLN A 270 -4.08 17.50 29.78
CA GLN A 270 -3.09 18.51 29.41
C GLN A 270 -1.64 17.98 29.47
N ILE A 271 -1.28 16.85 28.83
CA ILE A 271 0.15 16.44 28.72
C ILE A 271 0.62 16.05 27.29
N GLY A 272 -0.26 15.86 26.29
CA GLY A 272 0.14 15.44 24.93
C GLY A 272 0.43 16.54 23.88
N ASN A 273 0.32 17.83 24.25
CA ASN A 273 0.12 18.91 23.26
C ASN A 273 1.35 19.36 22.47
N ARG A 274 2.57 18.90 22.80
CA ARG A 274 3.77 19.32 22.05
C ARG A 274 4.19 18.39 20.90
N ILE A 275 3.78 17.12 20.92
CA ILE A 275 4.12 16.16 19.84
C ILE A 275 3.01 16.10 18.78
N ARG A 276 1.75 16.32 19.17
CA ARG A 276 0.57 16.36 18.27
C ARG A 276 0.67 17.41 17.17
N GLN A 277 1.17 18.60 17.47
CA GLN A 277 1.10 19.75 16.56
C GLN A 277 1.92 19.58 15.27
N ARG A 278 2.98 18.76 15.25
CA ARG A 278 3.79 18.57 14.05
C ARG A 278 3.22 17.53 13.09
N VAL A 279 2.58 16.48 13.60
CA VAL A 279 1.94 15.44 12.77
C VAL A 279 0.55 15.88 12.27
N THR A 280 -0.24 16.54 13.12
CA THR A 280 -1.59 16.99 12.73
C THR A 280 -1.57 18.14 11.74
N THR A 281 -0.58 19.03 11.75
CA THR A 281 -0.52 20.16 10.80
C THR A 281 -0.22 19.69 9.37
N ALA A 282 0.55 18.60 9.20
CA ALA A 282 0.79 17.99 7.89
C ALA A 282 -0.44 17.20 7.40
N SER A 283 -1.04 16.35 8.25
CA SER A 283 -2.26 15.62 7.91
C SER A 283 -3.48 16.51 7.73
N SER A 284 -3.63 17.61 8.47
CA SER A 284 -4.75 18.55 8.31
C SER A 284 -4.61 19.46 7.09
N LYS A 285 -3.37 19.84 6.70
CA LYS A 285 -3.14 20.53 5.43
C LYS A 285 -3.39 19.59 4.24
N LEU A 286 -3.04 18.31 4.36
CA LEU A 286 -3.34 17.31 3.34
C LEU A 286 -4.83 16.95 3.30
N MET A 287 -5.49 16.78 4.44
CA MET A 287 -6.95 16.57 4.49
C MET A 287 -7.70 17.79 3.96
N ARG A 288 -7.27 19.03 4.26
CA ARG A 288 -7.82 20.23 3.60
C ARG A 288 -7.54 20.31 2.09
N TRP A 289 -6.49 19.67 1.60
CA TRP A 289 -6.19 19.55 0.17
C TRP A 289 -7.00 18.43 -0.51
N ILE A 290 -7.42 17.42 0.27
CA ILE A 290 -8.38 16.37 -0.13
C ILE A 290 -9.82 16.91 -0.08
N ASP A 291 -10.15 17.77 0.88
CA ASP A 291 -11.52 18.24 1.13
C ASP A 291 -11.86 19.57 0.43
N GLY A 292 -10.86 20.29 -0.08
CA GLY A 292 -11.01 21.52 -0.90
C GLY A 292 -10.66 21.29 -2.36
#